data_AF-A0A3D5FT98-F1
#
_entry.id   AF-A0A3D5FT98-F1
#
_cell.length_a   1.000
_cell.length_b   1.000
_cell.length_c   1.000
_cell.angle_alpha   90.00
_cell.angle_beta   90.00
_cell.angle_gamma   90.00
#
_symmetry.space_group_name_H-M   'P 1'
#
loop_
_entity.id
_entity.type
_entity.pdbx_description
1 polymer ?
#
loop_
_entity_poly.entity_id
_entity_poly.type
_entity_poly.pdbx_seq_one_letter_code
_entity_poly.pdbx_strand_id
1 'polypeptide(L)'
;DRREVVATLYPPELLGEFALLDDSPRSTSIVAAEPSELIGFFKPDLDDIRNTSPEIGCQIFLRLAEEMTKSLNKDYDRLRQMGFPFDDEMETQELDLTA
;
A
#
# COMPACT_ATOMS: atom_id res chain seq x y z
N ASP A 1 -11.19 -9.64 23.07
CA ASP A 1 -10.35 -9.46 21.87
C ASP A 1 -10.39 -10.66 20.94
N ARG A 2 -11.15 -10.55 19.85
CA ARG A 2 -11.10 -11.52 18.74
C ARG A 2 -10.19 -10.92 17.66
N ARG A 3 -9.00 -11.48 17.47
CA ARG A 3 -8.15 -11.19 16.32
C ARG A 3 -8.59 -12.09 15.17
N GLU A 4 -8.81 -11.52 14.00
CA GLU A 4 -9.18 -12.24 12.79
C GLU A 4 -8.09 -12.01 11.74
N VAL A 5 -7.64 -13.10 11.11
CA VAL A 5 -6.69 -13.02 10.01
C VAL A 5 -7.47 -12.69 8.76
N VAL A 6 -7.32 -11.45 8.29
CA VAL A 6 -7.94 -11.03 7.03
C VAL A 6 -7.14 -11.58 5.86
N ALA A 7 -5.82 -11.46 5.81
CA ALA A 7 -5.03 -11.94 4.68
C ALA A 7 -3.69 -12.55 5.12
N THR A 8 -3.10 -13.34 4.23
CA THR A 8 -1.72 -13.84 4.34
C THR A 8 -0.89 -13.24 3.22
N LEU A 9 0.33 -12.84 3.56
CA LEU A 9 1.25 -12.13 2.67
C LEU A 9 2.39 -13.06 2.26
N TYR A 10 2.89 -12.94 1.03
CA TYR A 10 3.95 -13.80 0.49
C TYR A 10 4.95 -13.01 -0.35
N PRO A 11 6.25 -13.34 -0.32
CA PRO A 11 7.21 -12.67 -1.19
C PRO A 11 6.88 -12.85 -2.69
N PRO A 12 7.05 -11.82 -3.53
CA PRO A 12 7.39 -10.44 -3.18
C PRO A 12 6.15 -9.62 -2.80
N GLU A 13 6.13 -8.98 -1.63
CA GLU A 13 5.05 -8.09 -1.22
C GLU A 13 5.62 -6.95 -0.37
N LEU A 14 5.14 -5.73 -0.62
CA LEU A 14 5.53 -4.54 0.13
C LEU A 14 4.55 -4.33 1.28
N LEU A 15 5.07 -3.87 2.44
CA LEU A 15 4.30 -3.69 3.66
C LEU A 15 4.48 -2.27 4.20
N GLY A 16 3.39 -1.63 4.62
CA GLY A 16 3.45 -0.33 5.30
C GLY A 16 3.70 0.86 4.38
N GLU A 17 3.49 0.66 3.08
CA GLU A 17 3.65 1.63 2.00
C GLU A 17 2.77 2.87 2.18
N PHE A 18 1.53 2.70 2.64
CA PHE A 18 0.61 3.81 2.92
C PHE A 18 1.19 4.71 4.01
N ALA A 19 1.46 4.14 5.17
CA ALA A 19 2.02 4.86 6.32
C ALA A 19 3.39 5.49 6.03
N LEU A 20 4.18 4.92 5.11
CA LEU A 20 5.45 5.50 4.67
C LEU A 20 5.22 6.84 3.94
N LEU A 21 4.20 6.92 3.09
CA LEU A 21 3.92 8.08 2.25
C LEU A 21 3.06 9.16 2.91
N ASP A 22 1.96 8.77 3.57
CA ASP A 22 0.92 9.71 4.03
C ASP A 22 0.94 10.02 5.54
N ASP A 23 1.90 9.45 6.28
CA ASP A 23 2.02 9.54 7.75
C ASP A 23 0.76 9.10 8.51
N SER A 24 -0.13 8.33 7.86
CA SER A 24 -1.31 7.77 8.51
C SER A 24 -0.91 6.67 9.51
N PRO A 25 -1.73 6.44 10.57
CA PRO A 25 -1.57 5.27 11.42
C PRO A 25 -1.62 3.98 10.60
N ARG A 26 -0.87 2.95 11.01
CA ARG A 26 -0.92 1.64 10.34
C ARG A 26 -2.37 1.14 10.26
N SER A 27 -2.84 0.92 9.03
CA SER A 27 -4.19 0.47 8.71
C SER A 27 -4.47 -0.96 9.19
N THR A 28 -3.42 -1.77 9.32
CA THR A 28 -3.53 -3.17 9.74
C THR A 28 -2.36 -3.60 10.62
N SER A 29 -2.57 -4.66 11.40
CA SER A 29 -1.53 -5.33 12.16
C SER A 29 -1.01 -6.53 11.36
N ILE A 30 0.31 -6.64 11.27
CA ILE A 30 0.98 -7.77 10.61
C ILE A 30 1.70 -8.58 11.67
N VAL A 31 1.54 -9.90 11.60
CA VAL A 31 2.21 -10.87 12.48
C VAL A 31 2.88 -11.90 11.58
N ALA A 32 4.17 -12.18 11.84
CA ALA A 32 4.89 -13.20 11.11
C ALA A 32 4.27 -14.58 11.39
N ALA A 33 3.82 -15.26 10.33
CA ALA A 33 3.24 -16.60 10.42
C ALA A 33 4.32 -17.69 10.59
N GLU A 34 5.53 -17.41 10.14
CA GLU A 34 6.72 -18.27 10.18
C GLU A 34 7.99 -17.40 10.31
N PRO A 35 9.18 -17.97 10.54
CA PRO A 35 10.42 -17.19 10.48
C PRO A 35 10.53 -16.47 9.13
N SER A 36 10.58 -15.13 9.16
CA SER A 36 10.57 -14.29 7.96
C SER A 36 11.69 -13.24 8.02
N GLU A 37 12.27 -12.94 6.86
CA GLU A 37 13.24 -11.85 6.69
C GLU A 37 12.61 -10.73 5.88
N LEU A 38 12.84 -9.49 6.32
CA LEU A 38 12.28 -8.29 5.71
C LEU A 38 13.39 -7.29 5.44
N ILE A 39 13.28 -6.57 4.33
CA ILE A 39 14.11 -5.41 4.04
C ILE A 39 13.37 -4.17 4.54
N GLY A 40 13.99 -3.44 5.46
CA GLY A 40 13.45 -2.17 5.95
C GLY A 40 13.79 -1.03 5.02
N PHE A 41 12.78 -0.26 4.63
CA PHE A 41 12.93 1.01 3.91
C PHE A 41 12.16 2.09 4.70
N PHE A 42 12.87 3.04 5.29
CA PHE A 42 12.29 3.97 6.25
C PHE A 42 12.10 5.36 5.65
N LYS A 43 11.13 6.12 6.19
CA LYS A 43 10.80 7.47 5.71
C LYS A 43 12.01 8.43 5.69
N PRO A 44 12.89 8.46 6.73
CA PRO A 44 14.09 9.29 6.67
C PRO A 44 14.99 8.95 5.48
N ASP A 45 15.16 7.66 5.16
CA ASP A 45 15.97 7.24 4.01
C ASP A 45 15.34 7.69 2.69
N LEU A 46 14.01 7.61 2.58
CA LEU A 46 13.27 8.10 1.41
C LEU A 46 13.38 9.64 1.27
N ASP A 47 13.27 10.38 2.38
CA ASP A 47 13.44 11.83 2.40
C ASP A 47 14.86 12.23 2.00
N ASP A 48 15.88 11.52 2.49
CA ASP A 48 17.28 11.73 2.13
C ASP A 48 17.53 11.44 0.64
N ILE A 49 16.96 10.35 0.11
CA ILE A 49 17.04 10.03 -1.32
C ILE A 49 16.35 11.12 -2.15
N ARG A 50 15.17 11.61 -1.75
CA ARG A 50 14.48 12.69 -2.46
C ARG A 50 15.34 13.96 -2.54
N ASN A 51 16.09 14.26 -1.49
CA ASN A 51 16.95 15.44 -1.41
C ASN A 51 18.27 15.27 -2.17
N THR A 52 18.84 14.07 -2.18
CA THR A 52 20.18 13.80 -2.76
C THR A 52 20.12 13.30 -4.20
N SER A 53 19.07 12.58 -4.57
CA SER A 53 18.84 12.03 -5.91
C SER A 53 17.35 12.04 -6.26
N PRO A 54 16.81 13.20 -6.71
CA PRO A 54 15.40 13.34 -7.03
C PRO A 54 14.89 12.35 -8.09
N GLU A 55 15.73 11.98 -9.06
CA GLU A 55 15.39 11.01 -10.11
C GLU A 55 15.10 9.63 -9.52
N ILE A 56 15.93 9.16 -8.60
CA ILE A 56 15.72 7.89 -7.88
C ILE A 56 14.51 8.01 -6.96
N GLY A 57 14.36 9.14 -6.25
CA GLY A 57 13.18 9.40 -5.41
C GLY A 57 11.88 9.26 -6.20
N CYS A 58 11.78 9.90 -7.37
CA CYS A 58 10.62 9.77 -8.25
C CYS A 58 10.37 8.32 -8.70
N GLN A 59 11.41 7.57 -9.04
CA GLN A 59 11.27 6.14 -9.39
C GLN A 59 10.70 5.34 -8.22
N ILE A 60 11.18 5.57 -7.00
CA ILE A 60 10.66 4.90 -5.81
C ILE A 60 9.18 5.26 -5.59
N PHE A 61 8.82 6.54 -5.65
CA PHE A 61 7.41 6.97 -5.51
C PHE A 61 6.49 6.32 -6.54
N LEU A 62 6.91 6.25 -7.81
CA LEU A 62 6.13 5.58 -8.86
C LEU A 62 5.90 4.10 -8.53
N ARG A 63 6.95 3.38 -8.08
CA ARG A 63 6.83 1.98 -7.67
C ARG A 63 5.94 1.78 -6.45
N LEU A 64 6.02 2.67 -5.46
CA LEU A 64 5.13 2.64 -4.30
C LEU A 64 3.67 2.85 -4.71
N ALA A 65 3.39 3.83 -5.59
CA ALA A 65 2.05 4.09 -6.09
C ALA A 65 1.46 2.90 -6.88
N GLU A 66 2.29 2.24 -7.70
CA GLU A 66 1.91 1.00 -8.40
C GLU A 66 1.51 -0.11 -7.43
N GLU A 67 2.29 -0.35 -6.37
CA GLU A 67 2.00 -1.39 -5.38
C GLU A 67 0.76 -1.05 -4.54
N MET A 68 0.59 0.19 -4.10
CA MET A 68 -0.61 0.64 -3.38
C MET A 68 -1.88 0.41 -4.20
N THR A 69 -1.83 0.71 -5.50
CA THR A 69 -2.96 0.50 -6.41
C THR A 69 -3.31 -0.98 -6.53
N LYS A 70 -2.31 -1.86 -6.62
CA LYS A 70 -2.52 -3.32 -6.64
C LYS A 70 -3.16 -3.81 -5.34
N SER A 71 -2.65 -3.36 -4.19
CA SER A 71 -3.20 -3.71 -2.87
C SER A 71 -4.66 -3.29 -2.75
N LEU A 72 -4.98 -2.05 -3.12
CA LEU A 72 -6.37 -1.54 -3.09
C LEU A 72 -7.30 -2.34 -4.00
N ASN A 73 -6.90 -2.64 -5.24
CA ASN A 73 -7.72 -3.41 -6.16
C ASN A 73 -7.97 -4.83 -5.64
N LYS A 74 -6.96 -5.48 -5.04
CA LYS A 74 -7.09 -6.80 -4.42
C LYS A 74 -8.07 -6.80 -3.26
N ASP A 75 -8.00 -5.79 -2.40
CA ASP A 75 -8.93 -5.63 -1.27
C ASP A 75 -10.35 -5.34 -1.75
N TYR A 76 -10.49 -4.49 -2.77
CA TYR A 76 -11.76 -4.15 -3.38
C TYR A 76 -12.44 -5.37 -4.03
N ASP A 77 -11.69 -6.15 -4.83
CA ASP A 77 -12.17 -7.40 -5.43
C ASP A 77 -12.64 -8.39 -4.38
N ARG A 78 -11.90 -8.49 -3.27
CA ARG A 78 -12.27 -9.36 -2.16
C ARG A 78 -13.58 -8.93 -1.51
N LEU A 79 -13.76 -7.64 -1.26
CA LEU A 79 -15.00 -7.10 -0.71
C LEU A 79 -16.18 -7.36 -1.66
N ARG A 80 -15.98 -7.21 -2.99
CA ARG A 80 -16.99 -7.53 -4.01
C ARG A 80 -17.38 -9.01 -3.94
N GLN A 81 -16.41 -9.92 -3.82
CA GLN A 81 -16.66 -11.36 -3.68
C GLN A 81 -17.44 -11.71 -2.40
N MET A 82 -17.28 -10.91 -1.34
CA MET A 82 -18.03 -11.07 -0.09
C MET A 82 -19.46 -10.49 -0.14
N GLY A 83 -19.86 -9.88 -1.26
CA GLY A 83 -21.17 -9.25 -1.44
C GLY A 83 -21.29 -7.90 -0.75
N PHE A 84 -20.16 -7.20 -0.51
CA PHE A 84 -20.19 -5.84 0.02
C PHE A 84 -20.88 -4.91 -0.99
N PRO A 85 -21.88 -4.10 -0.57
CA PRO A 85 -22.59 -3.20 -1.46
C PRO A 85 -21.70 -2.00 -1.78
N PHE A 86 -21.07 -2.02 -2.95
CA PHE A 86 -20.47 -0.82 -3.51
C PHE A 86 -21.56 -0.05 -4.25
N ASP A 87 -21.65 1.25 -4.00
CA ASP A 87 -22.47 2.12 -4.82
C ASP A 87 -21.79 2.24 -6.19
N ASP A 88 -22.45 1.76 -7.25
CA ASP A 88 -21.94 1.77 -8.64
C ASP A 88 -21.66 3.21 -9.16
N GLU A 89 -21.97 4.25 -8.39
CA GLU A 89 -21.77 5.66 -8.75
C GLU A 89 -20.32 6.15 -8.62
N MET A 90 -19.39 5.37 -8.03
CA MET A 90 -17.99 5.78 -7.86
C MET A 90 -17.09 5.50 -9.09
N GLU A 91 -17.59 4.85 -10.14
CA GLU A 91 -16.76 4.37 -11.27
C GLU A 91 -16.26 5.46 -12.25
N THR A 92 -16.63 6.74 -12.06
CA THR A 92 -16.19 7.85 -12.94
C THR A 92 -15.82 9.12 -12.17
N GLN A 93 -14.79 9.06 -11.35
CA GLN A 93 -13.90 10.21 -11.24
C GLN A 93 -12.62 9.89 -12.02
N GLU A 94 -12.61 10.27 -13.29
CA GLU A 94 -11.34 10.53 -13.99
C GLU A 94 -10.53 11.47 -13.09
N LEU A 95 -9.42 10.97 -12.54
CA LEU A 95 -8.39 11.81 -11.97
C LEU A 95 -7.89 12.70 -13.11
N ASP A 96 -8.35 13.95 -13.14
CA ASP A 96 -7.78 14.96 -14.03
C ASP A 96 -6.34 15.22 -13.56
N LEU A 97 -5.39 14.57 -14.23
CA LEU A 97 -3.96 14.68 -13.96
C LEU A 97 -3.33 15.97 -14.53
N THR A 98 -4.14 16.97 -14.93
CA THR A 98 -3.64 18.24 -15.51
C THR A 98 -3.77 19.49 -14.64
N ALA A 99 -4.03 19.36 -13.34
CA ALA A 99 -4.02 20.49 -12.39
C ALA A 99 -2.65 20.77 -11.73
#